data_AF-A0A0L6UIJ8-F1
#
_entry.id   AF-A0A0L6UIJ8-F1
#
_cell.length_a   1.000
_cell.length_b   1.000
_cell.length_c   1.000
_cell.angle_alpha   90.00
_cell.angle_beta   90.00
_cell.angle_gamma   90.00
#
_symmetry.space_group_name_H-M   'P 1'
#
loop_
_entity.id
_entity.type
_entity.pdbx_description
1 polymer ?
#
loop_
_entity_poly.entity_id
_entity_poly.type
_entity_poly.pdbx_seq_one_letter_code
_entity_poly.pdbx_strand_id
1 'polypeptide(L)'
;EGFTKVYDMSVPYKQLSLLSIFTVLRQAANIMRPQLLGLAISCRELPPVGKWLETFRSGYEPIKFKRNLPIRGPSGSLIISGVFATCFYGFYRYGQGNVEKRSAEKRFLTPSLGTELKRENMWSRIHLVPILTAESDRDIFRRERAMVDREREIMKDDPSWVVGQSVYNTKFSSSPCCLKYVPTTIVPL
;
A
#
# COMPACT_ATOMS: atom_id res chain seq x y z
N GLU A 1 22.67 24.62 1.40
CA GLU A 1 21.88 23.45 0.97
C GLU A 1 22.80 22.23 1.08
N GLY A 2 22.57 21.15 1.83
CA GLY A 2 21.50 20.65 2.66
C GLY A 2 22.05 19.43 3.43
N PHE A 3 21.50 19.14 4.62
CA PHE A 3 20.80 17.87 4.94
C PHE A 3 21.75 16.65 5.11
N THR A 4 21.89 15.94 6.23
CA THR A 4 21.11 15.78 7.49
C THR A 4 21.98 15.02 8.49
N LYS A 5 22.13 15.52 9.72
CA LYS A 5 21.50 14.99 10.96
C LYS A 5 21.58 13.46 11.15
N VAL A 6 22.65 13.12 11.83
CA VAL A 6 22.86 12.08 12.83
C VAL A 6 21.58 11.71 13.61
N TYR A 7 21.32 10.40 13.68
CA TYR A 7 20.41 9.78 14.65
C TYR A 7 21.09 9.63 16.01
N ASP A 8 20.24 9.43 17.01
CA ASP A 8 20.51 8.93 18.37
C ASP A 8 20.82 9.92 19.49
N MET A 9 19.75 10.15 20.26
CA MET A 9 19.60 9.62 21.62
C MET A 9 20.83 9.69 22.51
N SER A 10 20.86 10.73 23.35
CA SER A 10 21.32 10.67 24.74
C SER A 10 21.35 12.09 25.28
N VAL A 11 20.24 12.57 25.85
CA VAL A 11 20.30 13.76 26.71
C VAL A 11 20.22 13.31 28.16
N PRO A 12 21.29 13.52 28.94
CA PRO A 12 21.45 12.95 30.27
C PRO A 12 20.60 13.69 31.29
N TYR A 13 20.00 12.89 32.17
CA TYR A 13 19.59 13.28 33.52
C TYR A 13 20.84 13.76 34.29
N LYS A 14 21.02 15.07 34.45
CA LYS A 14 21.99 15.62 35.40
C LYS A 14 21.45 16.88 36.08
N GLN A 15 21.23 16.70 37.39
CA GLN A 15 21.43 17.69 38.44
C GLN A 15 20.58 18.97 38.36
N LEU A 16 19.27 18.81 38.60
CA LEU A 16 18.44 19.91 39.07
C LEU A 16 18.86 20.25 40.51
N SER A 17 19.79 21.20 40.63
CA SER A 17 20.19 21.79 41.91
C SER A 17 18.98 22.30 42.68
N LEU A 18 19.01 22.21 44.01
CA LEU A 18 17.94 22.68 44.91
C LEU A 18 17.48 24.13 44.63
N LEU A 19 18.31 24.94 43.97
CA LEU A 19 18.00 26.31 43.57
C LEU A 19 16.91 26.41 42.49
N SER A 20 16.74 25.40 41.61
CA SER A 20 15.68 25.41 40.59
C SER A 20 14.28 25.17 41.17
N ILE A 21 14.19 24.35 42.22
CA ILE A 21 12.94 24.07 42.94
C ILE A 21 12.51 25.29 43.76
N PHE A 22 13.46 26.00 44.38
CA PHE A 22 13.17 27.25 45.10
C PHE A 22 12.72 28.38 44.16
N THR A 23 13.26 28.49 42.94
CA THR A 23 12.77 29.47 41.95
C THR A 23 11.35 29.16 41.47
N VAL A 24 11.00 27.89 41.26
CA VAL A 24 9.64 27.49 40.84
C VAL A 24 8.62 27.69 41.97
N LEU A 25 8.98 27.40 43.22
CA LEU A 25 8.14 27.68 44.39
C LEU A 25 7.97 29.18 44.67
N ARG A 26 9.02 29.99 44.43
CA ARG A 26 8.95 31.46 44.56
C ARG A 26 8.09 32.10 43.46
N GLN A 27 8.11 31.54 42.25
CA GLN A 27 7.24 31.96 41.16
C GLN A 27 5.76 31.62 41.43
N ALA A 28 5.50 30.46 42.06
CA ALA A 28 4.14 30.05 42.44
C ALA A 28 3.56 30.86 43.62
N ALA A 29 4.40 31.26 44.61
CA ALA A 29 3.96 32.04 45.76
C ALA A 29 3.62 33.51 45.42
N ASN A 30 4.21 34.08 44.37
CA ASN A 30 3.89 35.45 43.90
C ASN A 30 2.61 35.53 43.06
N ILE A 31 2.11 34.41 42.53
CA ILE A 31 0.83 34.33 41.81
C ILE A 31 -0.36 34.26 42.78
N MET A 32 -0.12 33.91 44.06
CA MET A 32 -1.14 33.75 45.09
C MET A 32 -1.11 34.85 46.16
N ARG A 33 -0.80 36.10 45.78
CA ARG A 33 -0.89 37.26 46.68
C ARG A 33 -1.93 38.28 46.21
N PRO A 34 -3.23 38.00 46.31
CA PRO A 34 -4.25 39.05 46.30
C PRO A 34 -4.33 39.72 47.69
N GLN A 35 -3.86 40.97 47.76
CA GLN A 35 -4.44 42.09 48.51
C GLN A 35 -5.19 41.74 49.82
N LEU A 36 -4.44 41.56 50.92
CA LEU A 36 -4.97 41.61 52.30
C LEU A 36 -4.57 42.93 53.00
N LEU A 37 -4.73 44.07 52.34
CA LEU A 37 -4.68 45.39 52.99
C LEU A 37 -5.77 46.27 52.40
N GLY A 38 -6.97 46.12 52.92
CA GLY A 38 -8.10 46.94 52.50
C GLY A 38 -9.41 46.68 53.21
N LEU A 39 -9.40 46.19 54.45
CA LEU A 39 -10.59 46.15 55.30
C LEU A 39 -10.21 46.53 56.73
N ALA A 40 -9.83 47.80 56.92
CA ALA A 40 -10.26 48.50 58.11
C ALA A 40 -11.78 48.72 57.96
N ILE A 41 -12.58 47.73 58.37
CA ILE A 41 -14.01 47.95 58.58
C ILE A 41 -14.12 48.61 59.95
N SER A 42 -13.93 49.93 59.95
CA SER A 42 -14.64 50.79 60.89
C SER A 42 -16.11 50.42 60.81
N CYS A 43 -16.79 50.31 61.95
CA CYS A 43 -18.24 50.32 62.03
C CYS A 43 -18.76 51.47 61.17
N ARG A 44 -19.29 51.17 59.98
CA ARG A 44 -20.03 52.11 59.16
C ARG A 44 -21.24 51.35 58.65
N GLU A 45 -22.37 51.72 59.26
CA GLU A 45 -23.73 51.73 58.74
C GLU A 45 -24.10 50.63 57.73
N LEU A 46 -25.07 49.80 58.13
CA LEU A 46 -25.83 48.96 57.20
C LEU A 46 -26.24 49.79 55.98
N PRO A 47 -26.10 49.27 54.75
CA PRO A 47 -26.50 50.03 53.57
C PRO A 47 -27.99 50.36 53.67
N PRO A 48 -28.39 51.61 53.36
CA PRO A 48 -29.80 51.98 53.38
C PRO A 48 -30.58 51.10 52.41
N VAL A 49 -31.80 50.72 52.81
CA VAL A 49 -32.72 49.92 52.02
C VAL A 49 -32.99 50.69 50.71
N GLY A 50 -32.44 50.20 49.59
CA GLY A 50 -32.45 50.94 48.32
C GLY A 50 -31.23 50.74 47.40
N LYS A 51 -30.21 49.97 47.81
CA LYS A 51 -28.98 49.74 47.03
C LYS A 51 -29.13 48.95 45.71
N TRP A 52 -30.35 48.58 45.33
CA TRP A 52 -30.63 47.98 44.03
C TRP A 52 -30.39 48.96 42.87
N LEU A 53 -30.58 50.27 43.10
CA LEU A 53 -30.45 51.31 42.06
C LEU A 53 -29.00 51.60 41.63
N GLU A 54 -27.99 51.24 42.42
CA GLU A 54 -26.58 51.40 42.02
C GLU A 54 -26.07 50.25 41.14
N THR A 55 -26.59 49.03 41.33
CA THR A 55 -26.25 47.88 40.47
C THR A 55 -26.81 48.07 39.05
N PHE A 56 -27.94 48.77 38.90
CA PHE A 56 -28.46 49.15 37.58
C PHE A 56 -27.67 50.25 36.88
N ARG A 57 -26.81 51.00 37.60
CA ARG A 57 -25.99 52.08 37.01
C ARG A 57 -24.75 51.54 36.28
N SER A 58 -24.24 50.37 36.68
CA SER A 58 -23.22 49.60 35.95
C SER A 58 -23.89 48.37 35.32
N GLY A 59 -24.30 48.48 34.06
CA GLY A 59 -25.12 47.46 33.37
C GLY A 59 -24.60 46.02 33.44
N TYR A 60 -25.50 45.05 33.23
CA TYR A 60 -25.22 43.61 33.29
C TYR A 60 -24.09 43.17 32.35
N GLU A 61 -23.34 42.14 32.75
CA GLU A 61 -22.31 41.52 31.89
C GLU A 61 -22.94 40.98 30.59
N PRO A 62 -22.31 41.18 29.42
CA PRO A 62 -22.85 40.69 28.16
C PRO A 62 -22.88 39.16 28.13
N ILE A 63 -24.09 38.60 28.12
CA ILE A 63 -24.33 37.17 27.97
C ILE A 63 -23.95 36.73 26.55
N LYS A 64 -23.02 35.78 26.44
CA LYS A 64 -22.61 35.22 25.14
C LYS A 64 -23.70 34.29 24.60
N PHE A 65 -24.61 34.85 23.82
CA PHE A 65 -25.72 34.13 23.19
C PHE A 65 -25.29 33.33 21.93
N LYS A 66 -24.09 33.58 21.38
CA LYS A 66 -23.59 32.92 20.16
C LYS A 66 -22.69 31.73 20.49
N ARG A 67 -22.80 30.68 19.68
CA ARG A 67 -21.97 29.47 19.78
C ARG A 67 -20.53 29.78 19.33
N ASN A 68 -19.57 29.77 20.27
CA ASN A 68 -18.15 30.00 19.98
C ASN A 68 -17.42 28.66 19.76
N LEU A 69 -17.52 28.09 18.56
CA LEU A 69 -16.70 26.92 18.20
C LEU A 69 -15.43 27.39 17.50
N PRO A 70 -14.25 27.19 18.11
CA PRO A 70 -13.01 27.41 17.38
C PRO A 70 -12.91 26.39 16.25
N ILE A 71 -12.54 26.86 15.06
CA ILE A 71 -12.21 25.97 13.94
C ILE A 71 -10.92 25.26 14.34
N ARG A 72 -11.04 23.99 14.75
CA ARG A 72 -9.91 23.14 15.14
C ARG A 72 -9.61 22.17 14.00
N GLY A 73 -8.44 22.34 13.38
CA GLY A 73 -7.94 21.43 12.36
C GLY A 73 -6.99 22.13 11.38
N PRO A 74 -6.09 21.39 10.72
CA PRO A 74 -5.32 21.92 9.61
C PRO A 74 -6.26 22.30 8.46
N SER A 75 -5.89 23.30 7.66
CA SER A 75 -6.68 23.72 6.51
C SER A 75 -6.89 22.56 5.52
N GLY A 76 -7.99 22.56 4.77
CA GLY A 76 -8.24 21.54 3.75
C GLY A 76 -7.12 21.44 2.71
N SER A 77 -6.49 22.57 2.38
CA SER A 77 -5.31 22.62 1.51
C SER A 77 -4.09 21.88 2.08
N LEU A 78 -3.87 21.94 3.40
CA LEU A 78 -2.80 21.21 4.08
C LEU A 78 -3.03 19.70 4.02
N ILE A 79 -4.27 19.25 4.21
CA ILE A 79 -4.62 17.83 4.14
C ILE A 79 -4.40 17.31 2.71
N ILE A 80 -4.90 18.04 1.71
CA ILE A 80 -4.76 17.66 0.30
C ILE A 80 -3.29 17.58 -0.09
N SER A 81 -2.48 18.57 0.26
CA SER A 81 -1.03 18.55 -0.03
C SER A 81 -0.30 17.41 0.67
N GLY A 82 -0.66 17.07 1.92
CA GLY A 82 -0.09 15.92 2.63
C GLY A 82 -0.38 14.58 1.96
N VAL A 83 -1.61 14.39 1.47
CA VAL A 83 -2.00 13.17 0.72
C VAL A 83 -1.24 13.10 -0.60
N PHE A 84 -1.19 14.20 -1.36
CA PHE A 84 -0.43 14.23 -2.60
C PHE A 84 1.06 13.92 -2.38
N ALA A 85 1.70 14.54 -1.39
CA ALA A 85 3.10 14.27 -1.07
C ALA A 85 3.36 12.80 -0.76
N THR A 86 2.47 12.18 0.03
CA THR A 86 2.56 10.75 0.38
C THR A 86 2.40 9.86 -0.85
N CYS A 87 1.40 10.15 -1.70
CA CYS A 87 1.18 9.41 -2.95
C CYS A 87 2.36 9.56 -3.92
N PHE A 88 2.87 10.77 -4.14
CA PHE A 88 4.04 11.01 -5.00
C PHE A 88 5.27 10.27 -4.50
N TYR A 89 5.52 10.28 -3.18
CA TYR A 89 6.62 9.52 -2.58
C TYR A 89 6.44 8.00 -2.76
N GLY A 90 5.22 7.48 -2.56
CA GLY A 90 4.88 6.08 -2.79
C GLY A 90 5.14 5.66 -4.24
N PHE A 91 4.69 6.47 -5.21
CA PHE A 91 4.94 6.21 -6.63
C PHE A 91 6.41 6.32 -7.02
N TYR A 92 7.17 7.23 -6.40
CA TYR A 92 8.61 7.34 -6.61
C TYR A 92 9.35 6.07 -6.16
N ARG A 93 9.07 5.55 -4.96
CA ARG A 93 9.69 4.31 -4.45
C ARG A 93 9.19 3.07 -5.20
N TYR A 94 7.92 3.02 -5.56
CA TYR A 94 7.37 1.97 -6.43
C TYR A 94 8.02 1.97 -7.82
N GLY A 95 8.29 3.16 -8.38
CA GLY A 95 9.03 3.33 -9.62
C GLY A 95 10.42 2.71 -9.55
N GLN A 96 11.17 2.95 -8.46
CA GLN A 96 12.49 2.34 -8.25
C GLN A 96 12.43 0.81 -8.19
N GLY A 97 11.51 0.24 -7.40
CA GLY A 97 11.32 -1.22 -7.33
C GLY A 97 10.83 -1.83 -8.65
N ASN A 98 10.08 -1.07 -9.45
CA ASN A 98 9.71 -1.49 -10.79
C ASN A 98 10.85 -1.35 -11.79
N VAL A 99 11.79 -0.42 -11.63
CA VAL A 99 13.00 -0.36 -12.46
C VAL A 99 13.90 -1.56 -12.14
N GLU A 100 14.00 -1.98 -10.88
CA GLU A 100 14.66 -3.23 -10.48
C GLU A 100 13.96 -4.47 -11.09
N LYS A 101 12.62 -4.45 -11.25
CA LYS A 101 11.85 -5.54 -11.89
C LYS A 101 11.67 -5.43 -13.42
N ARG A 102 11.78 -4.23 -14.01
CA ARG A 102 11.52 -3.90 -15.45
C ARG A 102 12.77 -3.61 -16.26
N SER A 103 13.89 -3.28 -15.64
CA SER A 103 15.19 -3.53 -16.29
C SER A 103 15.39 -5.03 -16.56
N ALA A 104 14.48 -5.87 -16.02
CA ALA A 104 14.25 -7.27 -16.35
C ALA A 104 13.14 -7.54 -17.40
N GLU A 105 12.45 -6.52 -17.93
CA GLU A 105 11.23 -6.66 -18.74
C GLU A 105 11.27 -5.94 -20.10
N LYS A 106 12.30 -5.15 -20.42
CA LYS A 106 12.52 -4.68 -21.81
C LYS A 106 13.07 -5.81 -22.67
N ARG A 107 12.17 -6.58 -23.29
CA ARG A 107 12.47 -7.79 -24.08
C ARG A 107 12.66 -7.55 -25.59
N PHE A 108 12.97 -6.35 -26.08
CA PHE A 108 13.16 -6.19 -27.54
C PHE A 108 14.43 -5.49 -28.04
N LEU A 109 15.25 -4.77 -27.25
CA LEU A 109 16.53 -4.28 -27.80
C LEU A 109 17.68 -3.96 -26.80
N THR A 110 17.51 -4.07 -25.48
CA THR A 110 18.60 -3.74 -24.53
C THR A 110 18.51 -4.53 -23.23
N PRO A 111 19.33 -5.58 -23.02
CA PRO A 111 19.42 -6.30 -21.76
C PRO A 111 20.82 -6.10 -21.15
N SER A 112 21.02 -5.25 -20.14
CA SER A 112 22.27 -5.35 -19.37
C SER A 112 22.27 -4.99 -17.88
N LEU A 113 21.26 -4.35 -17.28
CA LEU A 113 21.51 -3.85 -15.90
C LEU A 113 20.41 -3.91 -14.84
N GLY A 114 19.34 -4.69 -15.02
CA GLY A 114 18.51 -5.06 -13.85
C GLY A 114 17.65 -6.27 -14.11
N THR A 115 18.28 -7.29 -14.70
CA THR A 115 17.64 -8.46 -15.29
C THR A 115 17.76 -9.72 -14.43
N GLU A 116 18.35 -9.68 -13.24
CA GLU A 116 18.97 -10.89 -12.65
C GLU A 116 18.01 -12.04 -12.40
N LEU A 117 16.96 -11.82 -11.61
CA LEU A 117 16.05 -12.91 -11.24
C LEU A 117 15.19 -13.43 -12.43
N LYS A 118 14.68 -12.54 -13.29
CA LYS A 118 13.92 -12.98 -14.48
C LYS A 118 14.84 -13.61 -15.53
N ARG A 119 16.10 -13.17 -15.63
CA ARG A 119 17.09 -13.77 -16.52
C ARG A 119 17.46 -15.16 -16.04
N GLU A 120 17.75 -15.36 -14.76
CA GLU A 120 18.04 -16.69 -14.20
C GLU A 120 16.89 -17.67 -14.44
N ASN A 121 15.64 -17.24 -14.24
CA ASN A 121 14.45 -18.05 -14.53
C ASN A 121 14.23 -18.29 -16.04
N MET A 122 14.48 -17.29 -16.89
CA MET A 122 14.39 -17.50 -18.35
C MET A 122 15.50 -18.42 -18.84
N TRP A 123 16.72 -18.27 -18.32
CA TRP A 123 17.86 -19.10 -18.67
C TRP A 123 17.63 -20.53 -18.20
N SER A 124 17.11 -20.77 -16.99
CA SER A 124 16.73 -22.12 -16.57
C SER A 124 15.70 -22.75 -17.52
N ARG A 125 14.69 -21.99 -17.96
CA ARG A 125 13.69 -22.46 -18.92
C ARG A 125 14.29 -22.78 -20.29
N ILE A 126 15.11 -21.92 -20.87
CA ILE A 126 15.70 -22.14 -22.21
C ILE A 126 16.49 -23.45 -22.26
N HIS A 127 17.18 -23.81 -21.18
CA HIS A 127 17.93 -25.07 -21.11
C HIS A 127 17.04 -26.30 -20.93
N LEU A 128 15.89 -26.16 -20.24
CA LEU A 128 14.95 -27.25 -20.01
C LEU A 128 14.00 -27.49 -21.19
N VAL A 129 13.64 -26.44 -21.93
CA VAL A 129 12.72 -26.49 -23.08
C VAL A 129 13.09 -27.57 -24.10
N PRO A 130 14.33 -27.72 -24.60
CA PRO A 130 14.62 -28.73 -25.61
C PRO A 130 14.38 -30.17 -25.12
N ILE A 131 14.63 -30.46 -23.85
CA ILE A 131 14.39 -31.79 -23.27
C ILE A 131 12.88 -32.03 -23.13
N LEU A 132 12.14 -31.07 -22.56
CA LEU A 132 10.69 -31.17 -22.39
C LEU A 132 9.95 -31.27 -23.74
N THR A 133 10.40 -30.50 -24.74
CA THR A 133 9.86 -30.58 -26.10
C THR A 133 10.17 -31.92 -26.74
N ALA A 134 11.36 -32.48 -26.55
CA ALA A 134 11.70 -33.82 -27.07
C ALA A 134 10.89 -34.93 -26.39
N GLU A 135 10.62 -34.84 -25.09
CA GLU A 135 9.74 -35.78 -24.39
C GLU A 135 8.29 -35.68 -24.90
N SER A 136 7.78 -34.45 -25.02
CA SER A 136 6.44 -34.20 -25.57
C SER A 136 6.29 -34.72 -27.01
N ASP A 137 7.31 -34.55 -27.85
CA ASP A 137 7.30 -35.01 -29.25
C ASP A 137 7.22 -36.56 -29.32
N ARG A 138 7.99 -37.25 -28.48
CA ARG A 138 7.92 -38.73 -28.36
C ARG A 138 6.54 -39.20 -27.89
N ASP A 139 5.95 -38.53 -26.91
CA ASP A 139 4.63 -38.88 -26.40
C ASP A 139 3.53 -38.67 -27.44
N ILE A 140 3.60 -37.58 -28.20
CA ILE A 140 2.69 -37.31 -29.31
C ILE A 140 2.79 -38.42 -30.36
N PHE A 141 4.01 -38.74 -30.81
CA PHE A 141 4.23 -39.80 -31.80
C PHE A 141 3.62 -41.14 -31.38
N ARG A 142 3.80 -41.55 -30.12
CA ARG A 142 3.23 -42.79 -29.57
C ARG A 142 1.71 -42.79 -29.62
N ARG A 143 1.08 -41.66 -29.29
CA ARG A 143 -0.38 -41.54 -29.32
C ARG A 143 -0.90 -41.51 -30.75
N GLU A 144 -0.24 -40.80 -31.66
CA GLU A 144 -0.61 -40.78 -33.09
C GLU A 144 -0.58 -42.17 -33.69
N ARG A 145 0.47 -42.93 -33.39
CA ARG A 145 0.56 -44.31 -33.88
C ARG A 145 -0.57 -45.18 -33.36
N ALA A 146 -0.85 -45.13 -32.06
CA ALA A 146 -1.97 -45.86 -31.48
C ALA A 146 -3.34 -45.44 -32.04
N MET A 147 -3.52 -44.15 -32.38
CA MET A 147 -4.77 -43.69 -33.01
C MET A 147 -4.90 -44.19 -34.45
N VAL A 148 -3.82 -44.17 -35.23
CA VAL A 148 -3.83 -44.69 -36.60
C VAL A 148 -4.07 -46.20 -36.60
N ASP A 149 -3.49 -46.95 -35.66
CA ASP A 149 -3.71 -48.38 -35.54
C ASP A 149 -5.18 -48.69 -35.19
N ARG A 150 -5.79 -47.94 -34.25
CA ARG A 150 -7.24 -48.03 -33.96
C ARG A 150 -8.11 -47.63 -35.14
N GLU A 151 -7.75 -46.58 -35.86
CA GLU A 151 -8.47 -46.14 -37.05
C GLU A 151 -8.50 -47.24 -38.11
N ARG A 152 -7.38 -47.95 -38.32
CA ARG A 152 -7.32 -49.11 -39.23
C ARG A 152 -8.28 -50.22 -38.83
N GLU A 153 -8.38 -50.50 -37.54
CA GLU A 153 -9.24 -51.58 -37.03
C GLU A 153 -10.74 -51.23 -37.15
N ILE A 154 -11.10 -49.97 -36.90
CA ILE A 154 -12.50 -49.51 -36.91
C ILE A 154 -12.99 -49.25 -38.35
N MET A 155 -12.16 -48.64 -39.21
CA MET A 155 -12.55 -48.19 -40.56
C MET A 155 -12.24 -49.22 -41.65
N LYS A 156 -12.05 -50.50 -41.30
CA LYS A 156 -11.73 -51.58 -42.24
C LYS A 156 -12.85 -51.88 -43.25
N ASP A 157 -14.10 -51.58 -42.89
CA ASP A 157 -15.28 -51.98 -43.65
C ASP A 157 -15.63 -50.97 -44.77
N ASP A 158 -15.09 -49.74 -44.72
CA ASP A 158 -15.40 -48.67 -45.66
C ASP A 158 -14.32 -48.53 -46.76
N PRO A 159 -14.60 -48.87 -48.02
CA PRO A 159 -13.60 -48.85 -49.10
C PRO A 159 -13.19 -47.44 -49.56
N SER A 160 -13.93 -46.40 -49.18
CA SER A 160 -13.62 -45.01 -49.52
C SER A 160 -12.67 -44.35 -48.52
N TRP A 161 -12.37 -45.01 -47.40
CA TRP A 161 -11.60 -44.42 -46.30
C TRP A 161 -10.10 -44.76 -46.43
N VAL A 162 -9.25 -43.74 -46.35
CA VAL A 162 -7.79 -43.91 -46.34
C VAL A 162 -7.27 -43.58 -44.95
N VAL A 163 -6.73 -44.60 -44.29
CA VAL A 163 -6.29 -44.48 -42.90
C VAL A 163 -5.10 -43.54 -42.77
N GLY A 164 -5.17 -42.60 -41.83
CA GLY A 164 -4.10 -41.64 -41.55
C GLY A 164 -3.97 -40.53 -42.61
N GLN A 165 -4.95 -40.38 -43.50
CA GLN A 165 -4.99 -39.27 -44.45
C GLN A 165 -5.24 -37.94 -43.71
N SER A 166 -4.50 -36.89 -44.07
CA SER A 166 -4.76 -35.54 -43.55
C SER A 166 -6.06 -34.99 -44.12
N VAL A 167 -6.89 -34.36 -43.27
CA VAL A 167 -8.10 -33.64 -43.69
C VAL A 167 -7.76 -32.45 -44.58
N TYR A 168 -6.59 -31.86 -44.37
CA TYR A 168 -6.12 -30.70 -45.12
C TYR A 168 -5.29 -31.13 -46.33
N ASN A 169 -5.42 -30.35 -47.42
CA ASN A 169 -4.69 -30.54 -48.67
C ASN A 169 -3.30 -29.87 -48.66
N THR A 170 -2.85 -29.35 -47.52
CA THR A 170 -1.53 -28.75 -47.35
C THR A 170 -0.51 -29.80 -46.97
N LYS A 171 0.75 -29.62 -47.42
CA LYS A 171 1.86 -30.51 -47.06
C LYS A 171 2.42 -30.26 -45.65
N PHE A 172 1.90 -29.26 -44.94
CA PHE A 172 2.35 -28.92 -43.60
C PHE A 172 1.71 -29.85 -42.58
N SER A 173 2.51 -30.34 -41.64
CA SER A 173 1.99 -31.01 -40.45
C SER A 173 1.17 -29.99 -39.67
N SER A 174 -0.15 -30.15 -39.66
CA SER A 174 -1.01 -29.36 -38.80
C SER A 174 -0.93 -29.92 -37.40
N SER A 175 -0.69 -29.06 -36.41
CA SER A 175 -0.73 -29.45 -35.01
C SER A 175 -2.04 -30.18 -34.76
N PRO A 176 -2.00 -31.40 -34.22
CA PRO A 176 -3.22 -32.15 -33.96
C PRO A 176 -4.12 -31.30 -33.07
N CYS A 177 -5.38 -31.12 -33.49
CA CYS A 177 -6.39 -30.46 -32.65
C CYS A 177 -6.35 -31.07 -31.24
N CYS A 178 -6.38 -30.23 -30.21
CA CYS A 178 -6.28 -30.62 -28.80
C CYS A 178 -7.29 -31.71 -28.39
N LEU A 179 -8.37 -31.89 -29.18
CA LEU A 179 -9.40 -32.92 -29.00
C LEU A 179 -9.03 -34.31 -29.54
N LYS A 180 -7.90 -34.50 -30.23
CA LYS A 180 -7.47 -35.84 -30.68
C LYS A 180 -7.04 -36.74 -29.52
N TYR A 181 -6.62 -36.16 -28.40
CA TYR A 181 -6.07 -36.90 -27.25
C TYR A 181 -6.99 -36.78 -26.03
N VAL A 182 -8.27 -37.09 -26.20
CA VAL A 182 -9.11 -37.39 -25.03
C VAL A 182 -8.70 -38.77 -24.53
N PRO A 183 -8.37 -38.95 -23.22
CA PRO A 183 -8.17 -40.28 -22.67
C PRO A 183 -9.48 -41.05 -22.81
N THR A 184 -9.52 -42.02 -23.72
CA THR A 184 -10.65 -42.95 -23.89
C THR A 184 -10.66 -43.95 -22.75
N THR A 185 -10.96 -43.49 -21.54
CA THR A 185 -11.42 -44.34 -20.42
C THR A 185 -12.96 -44.38 -20.34
N ILE A 186 -13.66 -43.89 -21.37
CA ILE A 186 -15.14 -43.88 -21.45
C ILE A 186 -15.61 -44.50 -22.76
N VAL A 187 -15.06 -45.66 -23.12
CA VAL A 187 -15.80 -46.60 -23.97
C VAL A 187 -16.09 -47.80 -23.07
N PRO A 188 -17.30 -47.90 -22.48
CA PRO A 188 -17.68 -49.13 -21.82
C PRO A 188 -17.70 -50.25 -22.85
N LEU A 189 -17.14 -51.40 -22.46
CA LEU A 189 -17.24 -52.68 -23.17
C LEU A 189 -18.69 -53.05 -23.47
#